data_AF-A0A1Q6M306-F1
#
_entry.id   AF-A0A1Q6M306-F1
#
_cell.length_a   1.000
_cell.length_b   1.000
_cell.length_c   1.000
_cell.angle_alpha   90.00
_cell.angle_beta   90.00
_cell.angle_gamma   90.00
#
_symmetry.space_group_name_H-M   'P 1'
#
loop_
_entity.id
_entity.type
_entity.pdbx_description
1 polymer ?
#
loop_
_entity_poly.entity_id
_entity_poly.type
_entity_poly.pdbx_seq_one_letter_code
_entity_poly.pdbx_strand_id
1 'polypeptide(L)'
;MRIFSKLNSNEYNNQLEKILENKTFDESVKNLLLSMLYKIENGYADYSIVKFNALPKADFMEKILNIIDKQCFEIKLVIPETEESKPLEHDNVVCKVDADRGSILVYANEEEILYSLIQMNLLQEKYNKNQLEITESKYYRDAINKFLLKAKSINGSEVIRDFDGWSWNNNIKKQSDFEYNLIFQNMMLLNLRLDDNFKEKIYEQNFQNPNLFYQKLYTIILAIIAKQDKKIKNEITTRLNELIRLLFLMEDRVKLLNKITEEKKMISSEIKEIDETLNDKEKLKKEYINRNSKLPNKDKIFSVSFLYDILENERKAQVEKLKTMNGYLDPRNFSKQKTNMENECSLLKNVIELSENGDLRKQEIIEFQKEVLKYYQQKIEENLEDKDFLEKVLYEFRYYCMIPITKNEVIGKEPELQEPIEKVMNIIIDNCIDKEIITNFSNSASICYAILKYIFITKIIDLKEIQIKINKIKEIQYVNEVQSQIAVSIYDEKEAESIYNETVYNLKSLNVKLNKKIPLFLK
;
A
#
# COMPACT_ATOMS: atom_id res chain seq x y z
N MET A 1 15.59 29.88 -14.43
CA MET A 1 14.17 29.66 -14.07
C MET A 1 14.15 29.08 -12.66
N ARG A 2 14.03 29.95 -11.65
CA ARG A 2 13.99 29.61 -10.21
C ARG A 2 13.19 30.70 -9.54
N ILE A 3 11.92 30.44 -9.23
CA ILE A 3 11.15 31.23 -8.26
C ILE A 3 10.26 30.24 -7.51
N PHE A 4 10.88 29.44 -6.64
CA PHE A 4 10.19 28.90 -5.47
C PHE A 4 10.70 29.73 -4.29
N SER A 5 10.08 30.89 -4.10
CA SER A 5 10.27 31.69 -2.88
C SER A 5 9.70 30.91 -1.70
N LYS A 6 10.37 30.97 -0.55
CA LYS A 6 9.87 30.45 0.73
C LYS A 6 8.50 31.08 1.03
N LEU A 7 7.44 30.33 0.79
CA LEU A 7 6.06 30.70 1.16
C LEU A 7 5.92 30.50 2.68
N ASN A 8 5.52 31.53 3.41
CA ASN A 8 5.25 31.45 4.86
C ASN A 8 3.90 30.76 5.12
N SER A 9 3.64 30.25 6.33
CA SER A 9 2.36 29.57 6.70
C SER A 9 1.10 30.40 6.44
N ASN A 10 1.22 31.73 6.54
CA ASN A 10 0.13 32.63 6.19
C ASN A 10 -0.26 32.53 4.71
N GLU A 11 0.62 32.08 3.82
CA GLU A 11 0.40 32.13 2.38
C GLU A 11 -0.49 31.00 1.86
N TYR A 12 -0.34 29.76 2.35
CA TYR A 12 -1.21 28.65 1.94
C TYR A 12 -2.61 28.76 2.54
N ASN A 13 -2.73 29.19 3.80
CA ASN A 13 -4.05 29.47 4.41
C ASN A 13 -4.77 30.61 3.67
N ASN A 14 -4.07 31.70 3.35
CA ASN A 14 -4.64 32.79 2.55
C ASN A 14 -5.07 32.33 1.14
N GLN A 15 -4.32 31.40 0.53
CA GLN A 15 -4.71 30.80 -0.76
C GLN A 15 -5.97 29.94 -0.61
N LEU A 16 -6.05 29.11 0.44
CA LEU A 16 -7.22 28.30 0.72
C LEU A 16 -8.44 29.19 0.97
N GLU A 17 -8.34 30.23 1.78
CA GLU A 17 -9.45 31.18 2.03
C GLU A 17 -10.01 31.74 0.71
N LYS A 18 -9.14 32.20 -0.20
CA LYS A 18 -9.56 32.68 -1.53
C LYS A 18 -10.25 31.61 -2.39
N ILE A 19 -9.78 30.36 -2.30
CA ILE A 19 -10.46 29.24 -2.98
C ILE A 19 -11.85 29.05 -2.35
N LEU A 20 -11.95 29.05 -1.03
CA LEU A 20 -13.18 28.81 -0.28
C LEU A 20 -14.23 29.93 -0.45
N GLU A 21 -13.82 31.17 -0.69
CA GLU A 21 -14.72 32.28 -1.05
C GLU A 21 -15.54 31.97 -2.32
N ASN A 22 -14.94 31.24 -3.26
CA ASN A 22 -15.57 30.85 -4.52
C ASN A 22 -16.31 29.50 -4.45
N LYS A 23 -16.28 28.82 -3.29
CA LYS A 23 -16.92 27.52 -3.08
C LYS A 23 -18.24 27.66 -2.34
N THR A 24 -19.21 26.83 -2.72
CA THR A 24 -20.53 26.73 -2.08
C THR A 24 -20.53 25.83 -0.84
N PHE A 25 -19.36 25.59 -0.25
CA PHE A 25 -19.24 24.80 0.99
C PHE A 25 -19.89 25.51 2.17
N ASP A 26 -20.45 24.73 3.08
CA ASP A 26 -20.92 25.27 4.35
C ASP A 26 -19.77 25.75 5.24
N GLU A 27 -20.11 26.54 6.25
CA GLU A 27 -19.13 27.15 7.14
C GLU A 27 -18.35 26.10 7.95
N SER A 28 -18.99 24.98 8.32
CA SER A 28 -18.32 23.89 9.03
C SER A 28 -17.23 23.21 8.18
N VAL A 29 -17.50 22.97 6.89
CA VAL A 29 -16.53 22.43 5.93
C VAL A 29 -15.37 23.40 5.76
N LYS A 30 -15.66 24.70 5.55
CA LYS A 30 -14.61 25.72 5.39
C LYS A 30 -13.66 25.75 6.58
N ASN A 31 -14.21 25.79 7.79
CA ASN A 31 -13.42 25.80 9.02
C ASN A 31 -12.62 24.51 9.21
N LEU A 32 -13.19 23.35 8.86
CA LEU A 32 -12.49 22.07 9.01
C LEU A 32 -11.35 21.91 7.98
N LEU A 33 -11.51 22.43 6.76
CA LEU A 33 -10.45 22.47 5.74
C LEU A 33 -9.29 23.39 6.16
N LEU A 34 -9.59 24.55 6.74
CA LEU A 34 -8.57 25.46 7.29
C LEU A 34 -7.83 24.82 8.46
N SER A 35 -8.55 24.19 9.40
CA SER A 35 -7.96 23.43 10.51
C SER A 35 -7.04 22.31 10.02
N MET A 36 -7.50 21.54 9.02
CA MET A 36 -6.72 20.48 8.39
C MET A 36 -5.42 21.04 7.79
N LEU A 37 -5.50 22.13 7.03
CA LEU A 37 -4.33 22.74 6.40
C LEU A 37 -3.32 23.23 7.44
N TYR A 38 -3.78 23.88 8.51
CA TYR A 38 -2.94 24.29 9.64
C TYR A 38 -2.24 23.11 10.31
N LYS A 39 -2.94 21.99 10.55
CA LYS A 39 -2.32 20.76 11.11
C LYS A 39 -1.23 20.20 10.19
N ILE A 40 -1.49 20.15 8.88
CA ILE A 40 -0.49 19.74 7.89
C ILE A 40 0.75 20.65 8.00
N GLU A 41 0.55 21.97 8.04
CA GLU A 41 1.67 22.91 8.07
C GLU A 41 2.59 22.76 9.27
N ASN A 42 2.00 22.50 10.45
CA ASN A 42 2.73 22.32 11.70
C ASN A 42 3.44 20.98 11.76
N GLY A 43 2.79 19.89 11.31
CA GLY A 43 3.36 18.55 11.33
C GLY A 43 4.36 18.27 10.20
N TYR A 44 4.36 19.05 9.10
CA TYR A 44 5.10 18.69 7.90
C TYR A 44 6.62 18.65 8.08
N ALA A 45 7.18 19.54 8.91
CA ALA A 45 8.62 19.61 9.12
C ALA A 45 9.12 18.27 9.69
N ASP A 46 8.52 17.84 10.79
CA ASP A 46 8.82 16.57 11.45
C ASP A 46 8.49 15.37 10.55
N TYR A 47 7.34 15.41 9.89
CA TYR A 47 6.94 14.39 8.91
C TYR A 47 7.99 14.19 7.83
N SER A 48 8.55 15.27 7.27
CA SER A 48 9.54 15.19 6.19
C SER A 48 10.92 14.70 6.66
N ILE A 49 11.23 14.85 7.95
CA ILE A 49 12.46 14.30 8.57
C ILE A 49 12.29 12.81 8.82
N VAL A 50 11.15 12.42 9.42
CA VAL A 50 10.90 11.02 9.81
C VAL A 50 10.60 10.15 8.60
N LYS A 51 9.76 10.63 7.67
CA LYS A 51 9.34 9.91 6.48
C LYS A 51 10.21 10.31 5.29
N PHE A 52 11.27 9.54 5.08
CA PHE A 52 12.29 9.83 4.08
C PHE A 52 11.76 10.02 2.63
N ASN A 53 10.67 9.34 2.27
CA ASN A 53 10.04 9.45 0.95
C ASN A 53 8.88 10.46 0.89
N ALA A 54 8.80 11.38 1.87
CA ALA A 54 7.83 12.46 1.86
C ALA A 54 8.04 13.37 0.63
N LEU A 55 6.92 13.84 0.08
CA LEU A 55 6.96 14.89 -0.95
C LEU A 55 7.48 16.20 -0.35
N PRO A 56 8.10 17.09 -1.13
CA PRO A 56 8.34 18.46 -0.69
C PRO A 56 7.04 19.10 -0.18
N LYS A 57 7.13 19.87 0.92
CA LYS A 57 5.96 20.52 1.53
C LYS A 57 5.15 21.33 0.52
N ALA A 58 5.83 22.11 -0.32
CA ALA A 58 5.18 22.92 -1.35
C ALA A 58 4.33 22.07 -2.30
N ASP A 59 4.92 21.02 -2.87
CA ASP A 59 4.22 20.12 -3.79
C ASP A 59 3.00 19.45 -3.13
N PHE A 60 3.12 19.03 -1.86
CA PHE A 60 2.02 18.44 -1.13
C PHE A 60 0.89 19.45 -0.88
N MET A 61 1.23 20.65 -0.40
CA MET A 61 0.26 21.72 -0.11
C MET A 61 -0.45 22.19 -1.38
N GLU A 62 0.30 22.48 -2.44
CA GLU A 62 -0.25 22.87 -3.75
C GLU A 62 -1.16 21.78 -4.32
N LYS A 63 -0.81 20.50 -4.14
CA LYS A 63 -1.66 19.39 -4.55
C LYS A 63 -3.00 19.41 -3.80
N ILE A 64 -2.99 19.56 -2.48
CA ILE A 64 -4.24 19.65 -1.69
C ILE A 64 -5.10 20.84 -2.12
N LEU A 65 -4.50 22.03 -2.26
CA LEU A 65 -5.20 23.23 -2.72
C LEU A 65 -5.84 23.02 -4.10
N ASN A 66 -5.10 22.42 -5.04
CA ASN A 66 -5.59 22.14 -6.39
C ASN A 66 -6.74 21.12 -6.41
N ILE A 67 -6.72 20.12 -5.51
CA ILE A 67 -7.83 19.18 -5.36
C ILE A 67 -9.10 19.92 -4.89
N ILE A 68 -8.96 20.74 -3.85
CA ILE A 68 -10.09 21.52 -3.31
C ILE A 68 -10.63 22.48 -4.37
N ASP A 69 -9.75 23.17 -5.10
CA ASP A 69 -10.13 24.15 -6.12
C ASP A 69 -10.79 23.51 -7.35
N LYS A 70 -10.15 22.48 -7.93
CA LYS A 70 -10.52 22.01 -9.27
C LYS A 70 -11.25 20.68 -9.32
N GLN A 71 -11.16 19.88 -8.27
CA GLN A 71 -11.65 18.50 -8.27
C GLN A 71 -12.85 18.31 -7.33
N CYS A 72 -12.89 19.04 -6.22
CA CYS A 72 -13.93 18.91 -5.20
C CYS A 72 -14.92 20.09 -5.27
N PHE A 73 -16.18 19.78 -5.59
CA PHE A 73 -17.27 20.74 -5.73
C PHE A 73 -18.27 20.68 -4.58
N GLU A 74 -18.35 19.55 -3.86
CA GLU A 74 -19.23 19.39 -2.71
C GLU A 74 -18.58 18.53 -1.61
N ILE A 75 -18.69 18.94 -0.36
CA ILE A 75 -18.34 18.13 0.82
C ILE A 75 -19.52 18.16 1.78
N LYS A 76 -20.00 16.98 2.16
CA LYS A 76 -21.02 16.79 3.19
C LYS A 76 -20.40 16.13 4.41
N LEU A 77 -20.38 16.87 5.51
CA LEU A 77 -19.93 16.35 6.80
C LEU A 77 -21.05 15.60 7.51
N VAL A 78 -20.69 14.47 8.13
CA VAL A 78 -21.59 13.69 8.97
C VAL A 78 -20.90 13.30 10.27
N ILE A 79 -21.70 13.01 11.29
CA ILE A 79 -21.23 12.56 12.61
C ILE A 79 -21.56 11.06 12.72
N PRO A 80 -20.67 10.21 13.29
CA PRO A 80 -21.00 8.80 13.52
C PRO A 80 -22.30 8.63 14.31
N GLU A 81 -23.01 7.52 14.09
CA GLU A 81 -24.26 7.15 14.77
C GLU A 81 -25.44 8.09 14.47
N THR A 82 -25.42 8.79 13.32
CA THR A 82 -26.52 9.63 12.82
C THR A 82 -27.21 9.00 11.61
N GLU A 83 -28.40 9.50 11.26
CA GLU A 83 -29.11 9.01 10.07
C GLU A 83 -28.31 9.30 8.78
N GLU A 84 -27.61 10.43 8.75
CA GLU A 84 -26.79 10.84 7.62
C GLU A 84 -25.50 10.02 7.48
N SER A 85 -24.98 9.40 8.56
CA SER A 85 -23.79 8.54 8.52
C SER A 85 -24.07 7.10 8.11
N LYS A 86 -25.33 6.65 8.09
CA LYS A 86 -25.71 5.27 7.69
C LYS A 86 -25.05 4.77 6.40
N PRO A 87 -24.91 5.58 5.32
CA PRO A 87 -24.20 5.13 4.13
C PRO A 87 -22.74 4.76 4.38
N LEU A 88 -22.06 5.44 5.30
CA LEU A 88 -20.66 5.16 5.66
C LEU A 88 -20.56 3.93 6.57
N GLU A 89 -21.46 3.82 7.55
CA GLU A 89 -21.52 2.70 8.49
C GLU A 89 -21.84 1.38 7.81
N HIS A 90 -22.79 1.36 6.88
CA HIS A 90 -23.16 0.16 6.12
C HIS A 90 -21.96 -0.45 5.38
N ASP A 91 -21.11 0.41 4.80
CA ASP A 91 -19.92 -0.03 4.06
C ASP A 91 -18.66 -0.09 4.93
N ASN A 92 -18.77 0.23 6.23
CA ASN A 92 -17.67 0.30 7.20
C ASN A 92 -16.50 1.18 6.73
N VAL A 93 -16.82 2.35 6.15
CA VAL A 93 -15.86 3.33 5.64
C VAL A 93 -15.95 4.65 6.40
N VAL A 94 -14.94 5.51 6.26
CA VAL A 94 -14.92 6.86 6.85
C VAL A 94 -15.38 7.94 5.86
N CYS A 95 -15.40 7.62 4.58
CA CYS A 95 -15.83 8.51 3.52
C CYS A 95 -16.35 7.74 2.31
N LYS A 96 -17.15 8.42 1.48
CA LYS A 96 -17.53 8.03 0.12
C LYS A 96 -17.22 9.19 -0.82
N VAL A 97 -16.50 8.88 -1.90
CA VAL A 97 -16.04 9.87 -2.88
C VAL A 97 -16.67 9.55 -4.23
N ASP A 98 -17.38 10.51 -4.79
CA ASP A 98 -17.87 10.50 -6.17
C ASP A 98 -17.00 11.45 -6.98
N ALA A 99 -15.98 10.89 -7.63
CA ALA A 99 -15.00 11.67 -8.38
C ALA A 99 -15.55 12.25 -9.69
N ASP A 100 -16.61 11.65 -10.25
CA ASP A 100 -17.29 12.14 -11.45
C ASP A 100 -18.08 13.41 -11.15
N ARG A 101 -18.73 13.46 -9.99
CA ARG A 101 -19.45 14.65 -9.50
C ARG A 101 -18.58 15.61 -8.70
N GLY A 102 -17.37 15.20 -8.33
CA GLY A 102 -16.50 15.95 -7.43
C GLY A 102 -17.08 16.10 -6.02
N SER A 103 -17.87 15.13 -5.54
CA SER A 103 -18.53 15.21 -4.23
C SER A 103 -17.98 14.20 -3.21
N ILE A 104 -17.99 14.60 -1.94
CA ILE A 104 -17.47 13.82 -0.81
C ILE A 104 -18.52 13.77 0.30
N LEU A 105 -18.82 12.56 0.80
CA LEU A 105 -19.50 12.34 2.07
C LEU A 105 -18.48 11.82 3.07
N VAL A 106 -18.27 12.50 4.20
CA VAL A 106 -17.16 12.18 5.11
C VAL A 106 -17.50 12.51 6.56
N TYR A 107 -16.91 11.77 7.49
CA TYR A 107 -16.99 12.11 8.91
C TYR A 107 -16.28 13.45 9.20
N ALA A 108 -16.81 14.20 10.17
CA ALA A 108 -16.32 15.53 10.54
C ALA A 108 -14.98 15.47 11.32
N ASN A 109 -13.89 15.12 10.64
CA ASN A 109 -12.54 15.03 11.20
C ASN A 109 -11.48 15.45 10.16
N GLU A 110 -10.41 16.14 10.57
CA GLU A 110 -9.37 16.59 9.63
C GLU A 110 -8.64 15.43 8.94
N GLU A 111 -8.37 14.33 9.65
CA GLU A 111 -7.74 13.12 9.09
C GLU A 111 -8.60 12.54 7.97
N GLU A 112 -9.90 12.42 8.23
CA GLU A 112 -10.85 11.78 7.31
C GLU A 112 -11.11 12.67 6.08
N ILE A 113 -11.13 14.00 6.24
CA ILE A 113 -11.15 14.93 5.11
C ILE A 113 -9.89 14.79 4.26
N LEU A 114 -8.69 14.86 4.86
CA LEU A 114 -7.45 14.72 4.09
C LEU A 114 -7.40 13.39 3.33
N TYR A 115 -7.78 12.31 4.01
CA TYR A 115 -7.91 10.98 3.43
C TYR A 115 -8.86 10.98 2.22
N SER A 116 -10.02 11.64 2.33
CA SER A 116 -11.02 11.71 1.24
C SER A 116 -10.56 12.57 0.05
N LEU A 117 -9.85 13.67 0.29
CA LEU A 117 -9.27 14.51 -0.78
C LEU A 117 -8.18 13.76 -1.54
N ILE A 118 -7.36 12.96 -0.84
CA ILE A 118 -6.38 12.08 -1.49
C ILE A 118 -7.08 11.05 -2.37
N GLN A 119 -8.18 10.44 -1.89
CA GLN A 119 -8.98 9.53 -2.71
C GLN A 119 -9.56 10.21 -3.95
N MET A 120 -10.12 11.42 -3.81
CA MET A 120 -10.65 12.22 -4.91
C MET A 120 -9.61 12.36 -6.03
N ASN A 121 -8.39 12.76 -5.67
CA ASN A 121 -7.32 12.92 -6.65
C ASN A 121 -6.94 11.60 -7.32
N LEU A 122 -6.79 10.52 -6.55
CA LEU A 122 -6.39 9.21 -7.08
C LEU A 122 -7.45 8.65 -8.05
N LEU A 123 -8.73 8.87 -7.76
CA LEU A 123 -9.83 8.47 -8.63
C LEU A 123 -9.86 9.31 -9.91
N GLN A 124 -9.74 10.64 -9.82
CA GLN A 124 -9.72 11.50 -11.01
C GLN A 124 -8.52 11.26 -11.93
N GLU A 125 -7.32 11.03 -11.39
CA GLU A 125 -6.14 10.66 -12.18
C GLU A 125 -6.38 9.38 -13.00
N LYS A 126 -7.19 8.45 -12.48
CA LYS A 126 -7.54 7.20 -13.18
C LYS A 126 -8.54 7.45 -14.31
N TYR A 127 -9.56 8.29 -14.09
CA TYR A 127 -10.52 8.65 -15.14
C TYR A 127 -9.83 9.30 -16.35
N ASN A 128 -8.90 10.23 -16.10
CA ASN A 128 -8.15 10.90 -17.18
C ASN A 128 -7.28 9.94 -18.01
N LYS A 129 -6.85 8.81 -17.43
CA LYS A 129 -6.06 7.77 -18.12
C LYS A 129 -6.93 6.74 -18.82
N ASN A 130 -8.10 6.42 -18.26
CA ASN A 130 -8.95 5.31 -18.71
C ASN A 130 -9.98 5.68 -19.80
N GLN A 131 -10.06 6.94 -20.25
CA GLN A 131 -10.93 7.32 -21.38
C GLN A 131 -10.59 6.60 -22.71
N LEU A 132 -9.53 5.80 -22.77
CA LEU A 132 -9.05 5.13 -23.98
C LEU A 132 -9.15 3.60 -23.97
N GLU A 133 -9.46 2.92 -22.87
CA GLU A 133 -9.47 1.45 -22.81
C GLU A 133 -10.63 0.88 -21.99
N ILE A 134 -11.70 0.45 -22.67
CA ILE A 134 -12.73 -0.41 -22.09
C ILE A 134 -12.17 -1.84 -22.06
N THR A 135 -11.26 -2.12 -21.13
CA THR A 135 -10.84 -3.49 -20.84
C THR A 135 -11.83 -4.15 -19.88
N GLU A 136 -12.16 -5.41 -20.13
CA GLU A 136 -12.99 -6.25 -19.26
C GLU A 136 -12.43 -6.24 -17.82
N SER A 137 -13.27 -5.87 -16.84
CA SER A 137 -12.82 -5.73 -15.45
C SER A 137 -12.52 -7.09 -14.84
N LYS A 138 -11.25 -7.36 -14.52
CA LYS A 138 -10.82 -8.60 -13.86
C LYS A 138 -10.80 -8.40 -12.34
N TYR A 139 -11.27 -9.40 -11.59
CA TYR A 139 -11.38 -9.37 -10.11
C TYR A 139 -10.07 -8.92 -9.42
N TYR A 140 -8.92 -9.39 -9.92
CA TYR A 140 -7.62 -9.07 -9.33
C TYR A 140 -7.22 -7.61 -9.56
N ARG A 141 -7.54 -7.04 -10.73
CA ARG A 141 -7.26 -5.63 -11.04
C ARG A 141 -8.08 -4.73 -10.14
N ASP A 142 -9.35 -5.06 -9.95
CA ASP A 142 -10.24 -4.33 -9.05
C ASP A 142 -9.77 -4.43 -7.60
N ALA A 143 -9.38 -5.61 -7.15
CA ALA A 143 -8.84 -5.82 -5.81
C ALA A 143 -7.55 -5.01 -5.57
N ILE A 144 -6.57 -5.09 -6.49
CA ILE A 144 -5.31 -4.33 -6.37
C ILE A 144 -5.59 -2.82 -6.38
N ASN A 145 -6.51 -2.34 -7.23
CA ASN A 145 -6.87 -0.94 -7.28
C ASN A 145 -7.54 -0.46 -5.98
N LYS A 146 -8.46 -1.25 -5.42
CA LYS A 146 -9.08 -0.96 -4.12
C LYS A 146 -8.04 -0.93 -3.00
N PHE A 147 -7.10 -1.88 -3.00
CA PHE A 147 -5.98 -1.91 -2.07
C PHE A 147 -5.14 -0.65 -2.16
N LEU A 148 -4.69 -0.29 -3.36
CA LEU A 148 -3.84 0.88 -3.57
C LEU A 148 -4.55 2.19 -3.25
N LEU A 149 -5.84 2.32 -3.57
CA LEU A 149 -6.64 3.49 -3.21
C LEU A 149 -6.63 3.71 -1.70
N LYS A 150 -6.98 2.66 -0.95
CA LYS A 150 -7.02 2.71 0.52
C LYS A 150 -5.63 2.93 1.13
N ALA A 151 -4.64 2.14 0.72
CA ALA A 151 -3.29 2.21 1.25
C ALA A 151 -2.61 3.57 1.00
N LYS A 152 -2.74 4.14 -0.21
CA LYS A 152 -2.20 5.48 -0.52
C LYS A 152 -2.89 6.58 0.29
N SER A 153 -4.17 6.42 0.56
CA SER A 153 -4.94 7.37 1.36
C SER A 153 -4.52 7.32 2.84
N ILE A 154 -4.32 6.12 3.40
CA ILE A 154 -3.72 5.92 4.74
C ILE A 154 -2.32 6.55 4.81
N ASN A 155 -1.50 6.32 3.78
CA ASN A 155 -0.13 6.85 3.72
C ASN A 155 -0.08 8.38 3.61
N GLY A 156 -1.00 8.98 2.87
CA GLY A 156 -1.04 10.43 2.66
C GLY A 156 -1.70 11.21 3.80
N SER A 157 -2.58 10.59 4.59
CA SER A 157 -3.14 11.22 5.80
C SER A 157 -2.21 11.15 7.01
N GLU A 158 -1.10 10.41 6.90
CA GLU A 158 -0.12 10.21 7.96
C GLU A 158 0.42 11.51 8.56
N VAL A 159 0.60 12.56 7.74
CA VAL A 159 1.17 13.85 8.15
C VAL A 159 0.40 14.55 9.26
N ILE A 160 -0.91 14.29 9.41
CA ILE A 160 -1.72 14.82 10.52
C ILE A 160 -2.16 13.73 11.50
N ARG A 161 -2.15 12.47 11.08
CA ARG A 161 -2.49 11.34 11.95
C ARG A 161 -1.38 11.07 12.95
N ASP A 162 -0.13 10.98 12.47
CA ASP A 162 0.99 10.45 13.24
C ASP A 162 1.95 11.54 13.75
N PHE A 163 1.74 12.80 13.33
CA PHE A 163 2.60 13.94 13.66
C PHE A 163 1.75 15.10 14.20
N ASP A 164 2.05 15.52 15.42
CA ASP A 164 1.35 16.61 16.13
C ASP A 164 2.22 17.87 16.31
N GLY A 165 3.42 17.89 15.73
CA GLY A 165 4.40 18.97 15.84
C GLY A 165 5.29 18.91 17.09
N TRP A 166 5.14 17.86 17.90
CA TRP A 166 5.96 17.62 19.10
C TRP A 166 6.53 16.20 19.15
N SER A 167 5.81 15.25 18.56
CA SER A 167 6.19 13.84 18.61
C SER A 167 5.73 13.08 17.37
N TRP A 168 6.39 11.96 17.13
CA TRP A 168 5.95 10.96 16.18
C TRP A 168 5.35 9.77 16.92
N ASN A 169 4.05 9.54 16.71
CA ASN A 169 3.31 8.42 17.29
C ASN A 169 2.46 7.77 16.21
N ASN A 170 2.56 6.45 16.05
CA ASN A 170 1.65 5.76 15.14
C ASN A 170 0.24 5.72 15.75
N ASN A 171 -0.68 6.45 15.14
CA ASN A 171 -2.04 6.61 15.62
C ASN A 171 -3.07 5.90 14.74
N ILE A 172 -2.66 4.90 13.94
CA ILE A 172 -3.60 4.06 13.19
C ILE A 172 -4.51 3.33 14.19
N LYS A 173 -5.82 3.64 14.14
CA LYS A 173 -6.81 3.11 15.09
C LYS A 173 -7.42 1.79 14.65
N LYS A 174 -7.63 1.61 13.33
CA LYS A 174 -8.34 0.45 12.79
C LYS A 174 -7.38 -0.70 12.54
N GLN A 175 -7.71 -1.87 13.08
CA GLN A 175 -6.88 -3.06 12.92
C GLN A 175 -6.68 -3.46 11.45
N SER A 176 -7.72 -3.31 10.63
CA SER A 176 -7.63 -3.60 9.19
C SER A 176 -6.67 -2.68 8.45
N ASP A 177 -6.41 -1.47 8.96
CA ASP A 177 -5.58 -0.46 8.31
C ASP A 177 -4.08 -0.71 8.55
N PHE A 178 -3.71 -1.46 9.60
CA PHE A 178 -2.33 -1.94 9.79
C PHE A 178 -1.87 -2.80 8.63
N GLU A 179 -2.69 -3.75 8.18
CA GLU A 179 -2.36 -4.65 7.06
C GLU A 179 -2.16 -3.86 5.75
N TYR A 180 -3.02 -2.87 5.46
CA TYR A 180 -2.84 -1.99 4.30
C TYR A 180 -1.56 -1.17 4.38
N ASN A 181 -1.33 -0.52 5.53
CA ASN A 181 -0.14 0.32 5.70
C ASN A 181 1.13 -0.51 5.59
N LEU A 182 1.22 -1.63 6.31
CA LEU A 182 2.39 -2.50 6.33
C LEU A 182 2.77 -3.00 4.93
N ILE A 183 1.82 -3.56 4.18
CA ILE A 183 2.08 -4.06 2.83
C ILE A 183 2.46 -2.93 1.88
N PHE A 184 1.84 -1.75 2.02
CA PHE A 184 2.20 -0.60 1.20
C PHE A 184 3.57 -0.03 1.54
N GLN A 185 3.95 0.03 2.81
CA GLN A 185 5.30 0.44 3.21
C GLN A 185 6.36 -0.57 2.75
N ASN A 186 6.08 -1.87 2.78
CA ASN A 186 6.95 -2.88 2.17
C ASN A 186 7.20 -2.58 0.67
N MET A 187 6.13 -2.22 -0.06
CA MET A 187 6.25 -1.84 -1.46
C MET A 187 7.07 -0.56 -1.65
N MET A 188 6.86 0.46 -0.81
CA MET A 188 7.62 1.72 -0.86
C MET A 188 9.11 1.50 -0.55
N LEU A 189 9.43 0.70 0.47
CA LEU A 189 10.80 0.36 0.89
C LEU A 189 11.61 -0.25 -0.28
N LEU A 190 10.95 -1.12 -1.05
CA LEU A 190 11.53 -1.79 -2.21
C LEU A 190 11.30 -1.05 -3.54
N ASN A 191 10.75 0.15 -3.53
CA ASN A 191 10.41 0.94 -4.72
C ASN A 191 9.54 0.20 -5.76
N LEU A 192 8.63 -0.66 -5.29
CA LEU A 192 7.73 -1.43 -6.17
C LEU A 192 6.62 -0.54 -6.74
N ARG A 193 6.64 -0.31 -8.05
CA ARG A 193 5.60 0.45 -8.75
C ARG A 193 4.57 -0.49 -9.38
N LEU A 194 3.40 -0.58 -8.78
CA LEU A 194 2.22 -1.20 -9.41
C LEU A 194 1.48 -0.14 -10.22
N ASP A 195 1.94 0.16 -11.44
CA ASP A 195 1.11 0.85 -12.44
C ASP A 195 0.21 -0.17 -13.18
N ASP A 196 -0.79 0.31 -13.93
CA ASP A 196 -1.83 -0.57 -14.49
C ASP A 196 -1.26 -1.64 -15.45
N ASN A 197 -0.25 -1.30 -16.24
CA ASN A 197 0.42 -2.25 -17.14
C ASN A 197 1.26 -3.26 -16.36
N PHE A 198 1.94 -2.83 -15.30
CA PHE A 198 2.77 -3.69 -14.47
C PHE A 198 1.94 -4.67 -13.62
N LYS A 199 0.78 -4.22 -13.08
CA LYS A 199 -0.14 -5.05 -12.28
C LYS A 199 -0.62 -6.28 -13.03
N GLU A 200 -1.17 -6.09 -14.23
CA GLU A 200 -1.76 -7.19 -15.01
C GLU A 200 -0.66 -8.12 -15.52
N LYS A 201 0.40 -7.55 -16.11
CA LYS A 201 1.48 -8.32 -16.69
C LYS A 201 2.17 -9.21 -15.67
N ILE A 202 2.50 -8.69 -14.48
CA ILE A 202 3.19 -9.51 -13.48
C ILE A 202 2.24 -10.52 -12.84
N TYR A 203 0.99 -10.15 -12.54
CA TYR A 203 0.03 -11.10 -12.00
C TYR A 203 -0.16 -12.30 -12.94
N GLU A 204 -0.35 -12.05 -14.24
CA GLU A 204 -0.53 -13.12 -15.23
C GLU A 204 0.78 -13.88 -15.53
N GLN A 205 1.92 -13.19 -15.55
CA GLN A 205 3.24 -13.83 -15.72
C GLN A 205 3.61 -14.73 -14.55
N ASN A 206 3.16 -14.44 -13.32
CA ASN A 206 3.40 -15.30 -12.16
C ASN A 206 2.81 -16.71 -12.34
N PHE A 207 1.77 -16.89 -13.16
CA PHE A 207 1.28 -18.24 -13.45
C PHE A 207 2.18 -19.01 -14.41
N GLN A 208 2.87 -18.29 -15.31
CA GLN A 208 3.75 -18.88 -16.32
C GLN A 208 5.15 -19.17 -15.76
N ASN A 209 5.70 -18.22 -15.00
CA ASN A 209 6.99 -18.30 -14.33
C ASN A 209 6.82 -17.73 -12.91
N PRO A 210 6.48 -18.57 -11.92
CA PRO A 210 6.21 -18.11 -10.57
C PRO A 210 7.40 -17.36 -9.97
N ASN A 211 7.24 -16.06 -9.79
CA ASN A 211 8.09 -15.30 -8.89
C ASN A 211 7.41 -15.33 -7.52
N LEU A 212 7.97 -16.14 -6.60
CA LEU A 212 7.38 -16.42 -5.29
C LEU A 212 7.09 -15.13 -4.49
N PHE A 213 7.97 -14.13 -4.60
CA PHE A 213 7.80 -12.85 -3.91
C PHE A 213 6.54 -12.11 -4.38
N TYR A 214 6.37 -11.95 -5.70
CA TYR A 214 5.15 -11.31 -6.24
C TYR A 214 3.91 -12.17 -6.03
N GLN A 215 4.05 -13.49 -6.09
CA GLN A 215 2.94 -14.41 -5.79
C GLN A 215 2.43 -14.21 -4.36
N LYS A 216 3.34 -14.14 -3.37
CA LYS A 216 3.00 -13.83 -1.97
C LYS A 216 2.36 -12.45 -1.83
N LEU A 217 2.97 -11.42 -2.42
CA LEU A 217 2.42 -10.05 -2.42
C LEU A 217 0.97 -10.01 -2.92
N TYR A 218 0.70 -10.60 -4.08
CA TYR A 218 -0.66 -10.61 -4.64
C TYR A 218 -1.61 -11.47 -3.81
N THR A 219 -1.16 -12.61 -3.30
CA THR A 219 -1.97 -13.46 -2.41
C THR A 219 -2.42 -12.67 -1.17
N ILE A 220 -1.50 -11.95 -0.51
CA ILE A 220 -1.79 -11.12 0.66
C ILE A 220 -2.75 -9.98 0.30
N ILE A 221 -2.49 -9.24 -0.79
CA ILE A 221 -3.35 -8.14 -1.24
C ILE A 221 -4.79 -8.65 -1.51
N LEU A 222 -4.92 -9.74 -2.26
CA LEU A 222 -6.22 -10.33 -2.57
C LEU A 222 -6.93 -10.82 -1.31
N ALA A 223 -6.21 -11.43 -0.36
CA ALA A 223 -6.78 -11.90 0.90
C ALA A 223 -7.29 -10.74 1.78
N ILE A 224 -6.53 -9.65 1.90
CA ILE A 224 -6.93 -8.43 2.63
C ILE A 224 -8.22 -7.86 2.04
N ILE A 225 -8.32 -7.79 0.71
CA ILE A 225 -9.52 -7.27 0.04
C ILE A 225 -10.69 -8.24 0.16
N ALA A 226 -10.50 -9.54 -0.11
CA ALA A 226 -11.56 -10.54 -0.04
C ALA A 226 -12.19 -10.64 1.36
N LYS A 227 -11.40 -10.38 2.43
CA LYS A 227 -11.91 -10.30 3.80
C LYS A 227 -12.92 -9.17 4.00
N GLN A 228 -12.78 -8.07 3.28
CA GLN A 228 -13.57 -6.83 3.46
C GLN A 228 -14.66 -6.67 2.39
N ASP A 229 -14.42 -7.19 1.18
CA ASP A 229 -15.28 -7.02 0.02
C ASP A 229 -15.89 -8.35 -0.42
N LYS A 230 -17.17 -8.54 -0.07
CA LYS A 230 -17.93 -9.74 -0.41
C LYS A 230 -18.06 -9.96 -1.92
N LYS A 231 -18.12 -8.89 -2.73
CA LYS A 231 -18.24 -9.01 -4.19
C LYS A 231 -16.96 -9.61 -4.76
N ILE A 232 -15.82 -9.05 -4.40
CA ILE A 232 -14.51 -9.54 -4.85
C ILE A 232 -14.27 -10.97 -4.35
N LYS A 233 -14.64 -11.28 -3.10
CA LYS A 233 -14.55 -12.65 -2.58
C LYS A 233 -15.36 -13.64 -3.42
N ASN A 234 -16.60 -13.29 -3.78
CA ASN A 234 -17.44 -14.14 -4.61
C ASN A 234 -16.88 -14.34 -6.03
N GLU A 235 -16.30 -13.29 -6.63
CA GLU A 235 -15.64 -13.39 -7.94
C GLU A 235 -14.42 -14.33 -7.89
N ILE A 236 -13.59 -14.22 -6.84
CA ILE A 236 -12.46 -15.13 -6.57
C ILE A 236 -12.95 -16.58 -6.41
N THR A 237 -13.98 -16.81 -5.59
CA THR A 237 -14.55 -18.15 -5.37
C THR A 237 -15.13 -18.75 -6.66
N THR A 238 -15.80 -17.93 -7.47
CA THR A 238 -16.34 -18.34 -8.76
C THR A 238 -15.22 -18.79 -9.70
N ARG A 239 -14.18 -17.96 -9.84
CA ARG A 239 -13.00 -18.28 -10.64
C ARG A 239 -12.30 -19.55 -10.17
N LEU A 240 -12.14 -19.72 -8.85
CA LEU A 240 -11.54 -20.92 -8.27
C LEU A 240 -12.34 -22.18 -8.64
N ASN A 241 -13.67 -22.15 -8.51
CA ASN A 241 -14.52 -23.27 -8.86
C ASN A 241 -14.48 -23.60 -10.36
N GLU A 242 -14.42 -22.58 -11.21
CA GLU A 242 -14.21 -22.76 -12.66
C GLU A 242 -12.89 -23.47 -12.96
N LEU A 243 -11.79 -23.03 -12.34
CA LEU A 243 -10.47 -23.66 -12.50
C LEU A 243 -10.45 -25.11 -12.05
N ILE A 244 -11.03 -25.42 -10.89
CA ILE A 244 -11.13 -26.80 -10.38
C ILE A 244 -11.91 -27.67 -11.38
N ARG A 245 -13.03 -27.17 -11.91
CA ARG A 245 -13.84 -27.90 -12.90
C ARG A 245 -13.09 -28.11 -14.21
N LEU A 246 -12.36 -27.09 -14.70
CA LEU A 246 -11.56 -27.19 -15.92
C LEU A 246 -10.40 -28.17 -15.75
N LEU A 247 -9.67 -28.11 -14.63
CA LEU A 247 -8.58 -29.03 -14.31
C LEU A 247 -9.07 -30.49 -14.24
N PHE A 248 -10.21 -30.75 -13.61
CA PHE A 248 -10.82 -32.09 -13.59
C PHE A 248 -11.16 -32.59 -15.00
N LEU A 249 -11.68 -31.72 -15.88
CA LEU A 249 -11.95 -32.10 -17.27
C LEU A 249 -10.65 -32.38 -18.03
N MET A 250 -9.58 -31.65 -17.76
CA MET A 250 -8.27 -31.87 -18.40
C MET A 250 -7.63 -33.21 -18.03
N GLU A 251 -8.05 -33.86 -16.95
CA GLU A 251 -7.67 -35.25 -16.64
C GLU A 251 -8.34 -36.27 -17.57
N ASP A 252 -9.54 -35.96 -18.08
CA ASP A 252 -10.31 -36.79 -19.02
C ASP A 252 -10.43 -36.12 -20.40
N ARG A 253 -9.45 -36.42 -21.29
CA ARG A 253 -9.37 -35.82 -22.62
C ARG A 253 -10.64 -36.00 -23.47
N VAL A 254 -11.35 -37.12 -23.31
CA VAL A 254 -12.57 -37.40 -24.09
C VAL A 254 -13.72 -36.51 -23.62
N LYS A 255 -13.92 -36.40 -22.30
CA LYS A 255 -14.92 -35.47 -21.74
C LYS A 255 -14.58 -34.01 -22.03
N LEU A 256 -13.30 -33.63 -21.96
CA LEU A 256 -12.85 -32.30 -22.32
C LEU A 256 -13.19 -31.96 -23.77
N LEU A 257 -12.85 -32.85 -24.71
CA LEU A 257 -13.10 -32.66 -26.14
C LEU A 257 -14.60 -32.49 -26.42
N ASN A 258 -15.44 -33.36 -25.84
CA ASN A 258 -16.89 -33.28 -26.01
C ASN A 258 -17.45 -31.97 -25.46
N LYS A 259 -17.05 -31.58 -24.25
CA LYS A 259 -17.53 -30.34 -23.63
C LYS A 259 -17.07 -29.10 -24.39
N ILE A 260 -15.80 -29.01 -24.78
CA ILE A 260 -15.29 -27.89 -25.58
C ILE A 260 -16.03 -27.83 -26.93
N THR A 261 -16.34 -28.97 -27.54
CA THR A 261 -17.09 -29.01 -28.80
C THR A 261 -18.49 -28.45 -28.64
N GLU A 262 -19.21 -28.81 -27.57
CA GLU A 262 -20.56 -28.28 -27.29
C GLU A 262 -20.53 -26.79 -26.92
N GLU A 263 -19.59 -26.36 -26.07
CA GLU A 263 -19.44 -24.94 -25.72
C GLU A 263 -19.07 -24.09 -26.95
N LYS A 264 -18.20 -24.59 -27.85
CA LYS A 264 -17.89 -23.90 -29.11
C LYS A 264 -19.11 -23.76 -30.02
N LYS A 265 -20.02 -24.75 -30.06
CA LYS A 265 -21.27 -24.65 -30.84
C LYS A 265 -22.17 -23.56 -30.28
N MET A 266 -22.33 -23.51 -28.96
CA MET A 266 -23.10 -22.47 -28.26
C MET A 266 -22.56 -21.07 -28.58
N ILE A 267 -21.25 -20.85 -28.37
CA ILE A 267 -20.59 -19.57 -28.65
C ILE A 267 -20.73 -19.18 -30.14
N SER A 268 -20.57 -20.15 -31.05
CA SER A 268 -20.73 -19.89 -32.49
C SER A 268 -22.16 -19.46 -32.83
N SER A 269 -23.17 -19.99 -32.13
CA SER A 269 -24.56 -19.57 -32.26
C SER A 269 -24.78 -18.16 -31.73
N GLU A 270 -24.23 -17.84 -30.55
CA GLU A 270 -24.31 -16.48 -29.97
C GLU A 270 -23.65 -15.43 -30.87
N ILE A 271 -22.47 -15.72 -31.42
CA ILE A 271 -21.79 -14.84 -32.40
C ILE A 271 -22.68 -14.63 -33.62
N LYS A 272 -23.31 -15.70 -34.13
CA LYS A 272 -24.20 -15.62 -35.28
C LYS A 272 -25.43 -14.75 -34.98
N GLU A 273 -26.03 -14.88 -33.81
CA GLU A 273 -27.17 -14.04 -33.40
C GLU A 273 -26.80 -12.56 -33.28
N ILE A 274 -25.62 -12.26 -32.73
CA ILE A 274 -25.11 -10.88 -32.67
C ILE A 274 -24.85 -10.36 -34.09
N ASP A 275 -24.19 -11.13 -34.95
CA ASP A 275 -23.93 -10.76 -36.35
C ASP A 275 -25.24 -10.52 -37.12
N GLU A 276 -26.25 -11.36 -36.94
CA GLU A 276 -27.58 -11.16 -37.55
C GLU A 276 -28.26 -9.88 -37.04
N THR A 277 -28.09 -9.54 -35.76
CA THR A 277 -28.68 -8.34 -35.16
C THR A 277 -27.96 -7.08 -35.61
N LEU A 278 -26.63 -7.09 -35.67
CA LEU A 278 -25.81 -5.97 -36.14
C LEU A 278 -26.04 -5.65 -37.63
N ASN A 279 -26.33 -6.67 -38.45
CA ASN A 279 -26.54 -6.51 -39.89
C ASN A 279 -27.98 -6.13 -40.29
N ASP A 280 -28.96 -6.22 -39.39
CA ASP A 280 -30.37 -5.89 -39.64
C ASP A 280 -30.83 -4.70 -38.80
N LYS A 281 -31.10 -3.57 -39.46
CA LYS A 281 -31.51 -2.32 -38.80
C LYS A 281 -32.79 -2.45 -37.98
N GLU A 282 -33.73 -3.30 -38.39
CA GLU A 282 -34.99 -3.48 -37.67
C GLU A 282 -34.82 -4.42 -36.47
N LYS A 283 -33.97 -5.46 -36.59
CA LYS A 283 -33.57 -6.27 -35.42
C LYS A 283 -32.81 -5.45 -34.39
N LEU A 284 -31.85 -4.62 -34.82
CA LEU A 284 -31.07 -3.77 -33.92
C LEU A 284 -31.95 -2.77 -33.14
N LYS A 285 -32.93 -2.15 -33.81
CA LYS A 285 -33.91 -1.28 -33.14
C LYS A 285 -34.79 -2.04 -32.14
N LYS A 286 -35.25 -3.25 -32.50
CA LYS A 286 -36.05 -4.09 -31.59
C LYS A 286 -35.24 -4.47 -30.35
N GLU A 287 -33.98 -4.84 -30.52
CA GLU A 287 -33.10 -5.19 -29.41
C GLU A 287 -32.80 -3.97 -28.52
N TYR A 288 -32.62 -2.78 -29.11
CA TYR A 288 -32.51 -1.52 -28.37
C TYR A 288 -33.71 -1.26 -27.46
N ILE A 289 -34.91 -1.39 -28.02
CA ILE A 289 -36.16 -1.21 -27.25
C ILE A 289 -36.27 -2.27 -26.14
N ASN A 290 -35.93 -3.52 -26.45
CA ASN A 290 -36.01 -4.65 -25.52
C ASN A 290 -35.02 -4.53 -24.35
N ARG A 291 -33.77 -4.10 -24.58
CA ARG A 291 -32.81 -3.88 -23.49
C ARG A 291 -33.20 -2.68 -22.64
N ASN A 292 -33.58 -1.56 -23.27
CA ASN A 292 -33.99 -0.36 -22.53
C ASN A 292 -35.30 -0.49 -21.76
N SER A 293 -36.18 -1.43 -22.10
CA SER A 293 -37.40 -1.69 -21.31
C SER A 293 -37.12 -2.38 -19.98
N LYS A 294 -35.96 -3.03 -19.85
CA LYS A 294 -35.51 -3.75 -18.65
C LYS A 294 -34.59 -2.93 -17.75
N LEU A 295 -34.13 -1.78 -18.23
CA LEU A 295 -33.15 -0.93 -17.55
C LEU A 295 -33.83 0.26 -16.85
N PRO A 296 -33.43 0.61 -15.61
CA PRO A 296 -33.88 1.84 -14.97
C PRO A 296 -33.36 3.07 -15.74
N ASN A 297 -34.05 4.21 -15.62
CA ASN A 297 -33.79 5.39 -16.47
C ASN A 297 -32.32 5.85 -16.51
N LYS A 298 -31.58 5.73 -15.40
CA LYS A 298 -30.16 6.11 -15.31
C LYS A 298 -29.22 5.22 -16.13
N ASP A 299 -29.61 3.98 -16.41
CA ASP A 299 -28.77 2.96 -17.06
C ASP A 299 -29.23 2.69 -18.49
N LYS A 300 -30.16 3.51 -19.03
CA LYS A 300 -30.65 3.33 -20.40
C LYS A 300 -29.54 3.59 -21.40
N ILE A 301 -29.49 2.72 -22.40
CA ILE A 301 -28.60 2.81 -23.55
C ILE A 301 -28.98 4.08 -24.32
N PHE A 302 -28.01 4.99 -24.43
CA PHE A 302 -28.21 6.35 -24.93
C PHE A 302 -28.72 6.39 -26.38
N SER A 303 -28.22 5.49 -27.24
CA SER A 303 -28.60 5.46 -28.65
C SER A 303 -28.48 4.07 -29.26
N VAL A 304 -29.09 3.88 -30.43
CA VAL A 304 -28.93 2.66 -31.23
C VAL A 304 -27.48 2.48 -31.68
N SER A 305 -26.74 3.57 -31.94
CA SER A 305 -25.31 3.51 -32.23
C SER A 305 -24.51 3.01 -31.03
N PHE A 306 -24.85 3.47 -29.82
CA PHE A 306 -24.20 2.99 -28.61
C PHE A 306 -24.50 1.51 -28.33
N LEU A 307 -25.71 1.04 -28.67
CA LEU A 307 -26.01 -0.40 -28.65
C LEU A 307 -25.15 -1.18 -29.64
N TYR A 308 -24.93 -0.64 -30.84
CA TYR A 308 -24.06 -1.27 -31.84
C TYR A 308 -22.66 -1.51 -31.26
N ASP A 309 -22.07 -0.49 -30.62
CA ASP A 309 -20.76 -0.61 -29.98
C ASP A 309 -20.75 -1.66 -28.85
N ILE A 310 -21.81 -1.69 -28.03
CA ILE A 310 -21.98 -2.71 -26.97
C ILE A 310 -22.01 -4.12 -27.58
N LEU A 311 -22.84 -4.35 -28.60
CA LEU A 311 -22.98 -5.64 -29.27
C LEU A 311 -21.68 -6.06 -29.97
N GLU A 312 -20.96 -5.12 -30.57
CA GLU A 312 -19.66 -5.40 -31.17
C GLU A 312 -18.62 -5.83 -30.11
N ASN A 313 -18.64 -5.21 -28.93
CA ASN A 313 -17.81 -5.63 -27.80
C ASN A 313 -18.19 -7.01 -27.26
N GLU A 314 -19.50 -7.29 -27.12
CA GLU A 314 -20.01 -8.62 -26.76
C GLU A 314 -19.54 -9.68 -27.77
N ARG A 315 -19.63 -9.39 -29.07
CA ARG A 315 -19.12 -10.27 -30.13
C ARG A 315 -17.62 -10.51 -30.02
N LYS A 316 -16.82 -9.47 -29.79
CA LYS A 316 -15.37 -9.59 -29.60
C LYS A 316 -15.05 -10.50 -28.41
N ALA A 317 -15.76 -10.35 -27.28
CA ALA A 317 -15.61 -11.21 -26.11
C ALA A 317 -15.92 -12.68 -26.43
N GLN A 318 -16.98 -12.96 -27.20
CA GLN A 318 -17.32 -14.32 -27.63
C GLN A 318 -16.27 -14.93 -28.56
N VAL A 319 -15.72 -14.14 -29.49
CA VAL A 319 -14.62 -14.57 -30.36
C VAL A 319 -13.37 -14.92 -29.56
N GLU A 320 -13.03 -14.13 -28.54
CA GLU A 320 -11.89 -14.42 -27.64
C GLU A 320 -12.12 -15.68 -26.79
N LYS A 321 -13.35 -15.91 -26.29
CA LYS A 321 -13.70 -17.18 -25.63
C LYS A 321 -13.48 -18.38 -26.57
N LEU A 322 -13.89 -18.26 -27.84
CA LEU A 322 -13.72 -19.32 -28.84
C LEU A 322 -12.24 -19.59 -29.14
N LYS A 323 -11.40 -18.54 -29.24
CA LYS A 323 -9.93 -18.69 -29.34
C LYS A 323 -9.34 -19.39 -28.12
N THR A 324 -9.78 -19.01 -26.93
CA THR A 324 -9.33 -19.62 -25.67
C THR A 324 -9.68 -21.12 -25.62
N MET A 325 -10.89 -21.49 -26.05
CA MET A 325 -11.33 -22.88 -26.15
C MET A 325 -10.52 -23.70 -27.16
N ASN A 326 -10.15 -23.11 -28.30
CA ASN A 326 -9.23 -23.76 -29.24
C ASN A 326 -7.85 -23.98 -28.61
N GLY A 327 -7.40 -23.04 -27.77
CA GLY A 327 -6.17 -23.14 -27.01
C GLY A 327 -6.13 -24.37 -26.10
N TYR A 328 -7.23 -24.70 -25.42
CA TYR A 328 -7.33 -25.87 -24.54
C TYR A 328 -7.20 -27.21 -25.26
N LEU A 329 -7.43 -27.25 -26.57
CA LEU A 329 -7.28 -28.46 -27.38
C LEU A 329 -5.93 -28.53 -28.11
N ASP A 330 -5.12 -27.46 -28.11
CA ASP A 330 -3.83 -27.45 -28.77
C ASP A 330 -2.81 -28.32 -28.00
N PRO A 331 -2.38 -29.47 -28.55
CA PRO A 331 -1.47 -30.38 -27.85
C PRO A 331 -0.13 -29.73 -27.50
N ARG A 332 0.30 -28.71 -28.25
CA ARG A 332 1.57 -28.00 -28.03
C ARG A 332 1.55 -27.13 -26.78
N ASN A 333 0.38 -26.65 -26.38
CA ASN A 333 0.20 -25.72 -25.26
C ASN A 333 -0.54 -26.34 -24.07
N PHE A 334 -1.13 -27.52 -24.24
CA PHE A 334 -1.95 -28.20 -23.22
C PHE A 334 -1.25 -28.32 -21.87
N SER A 335 -0.01 -28.83 -21.85
CA SER A 335 0.74 -29.01 -20.59
C SER A 335 1.00 -27.69 -19.90
N LYS A 336 1.42 -26.66 -20.66
CA LYS A 336 1.71 -25.32 -20.13
C LYS A 336 0.45 -24.65 -19.58
N GLN A 337 -0.68 -24.75 -20.29
CA GLN A 337 -1.95 -24.19 -19.83
C GLN A 337 -2.44 -24.89 -18.57
N LYS A 338 -2.30 -26.23 -18.48
CA LYS A 338 -2.64 -26.98 -17.28
C LYS A 338 -1.83 -26.49 -16.08
N THR A 339 -0.51 -26.36 -16.22
CA THR A 339 0.36 -25.84 -15.15
C THR A 339 -0.02 -24.42 -14.73
N ASN A 340 -0.31 -23.52 -15.68
CA ASN A 340 -0.75 -22.17 -15.34
C ASN A 340 -2.05 -22.16 -14.54
N MET A 341 -3.02 -23.02 -14.91
CA MET A 341 -4.28 -23.18 -14.19
C MET A 341 -4.09 -23.78 -12.79
N GLU A 342 -3.18 -24.75 -12.65
CA GLU A 342 -2.81 -25.32 -11.34
C GLU A 342 -2.21 -24.26 -10.42
N ASN A 343 -1.32 -23.41 -10.96
CA ASN A 343 -0.71 -22.29 -10.24
C ASN A 343 -1.76 -21.26 -9.80
N GLU A 344 -2.66 -20.84 -10.70
CA GLU A 344 -3.75 -19.92 -10.35
C GLU A 344 -4.70 -20.54 -9.31
N CYS A 345 -5.06 -21.81 -9.47
CA CYS A 345 -5.91 -22.54 -8.53
C CYS A 345 -5.27 -22.62 -7.13
N SER A 346 -3.98 -22.92 -7.05
CA SER A 346 -3.23 -22.95 -5.78
C SER A 346 -3.21 -21.58 -5.11
N LEU A 347 -2.95 -20.51 -5.88
CA LEU A 347 -2.96 -19.13 -5.38
C LEU A 347 -4.34 -18.77 -4.81
N LEU A 348 -5.42 -19.00 -5.58
CA LEU A 348 -6.77 -18.60 -5.16
C LEU A 348 -7.28 -19.40 -3.96
N LYS A 349 -6.89 -20.67 -3.81
CA LYS A 349 -7.15 -21.44 -2.59
C LYS A 349 -6.52 -20.77 -1.37
N ASN A 350 -5.24 -20.39 -1.48
CA ASN A 350 -4.53 -19.70 -0.41
C ASN A 350 -5.18 -18.34 -0.09
N VAL A 351 -5.57 -17.56 -1.11
CA VAL A 351 -6.30 -16.29 -0.92
C VAL A 351 -7.57 -16.48 -0.07
N ILE A 352 -8.38 -17.51 -0.35
CA ILE A 352 -9.61 -17.77 0.42
C ILE A 352 -9.26 -18.14 1.86
N GLU A 353 -8.31 -19.05 2.07
CA GLU A 353 -7.86 -19.48 3.40
C GLU A 353 -7.36 -18.30 4.25
N LEU A 354 -6.49 -17.46 3.70
CA LEU A 354 -5.97 -16.26 4.39
C LEU A 354 -7.05 -15.19 4.59
N SER A 355 -8.07 -15.11 3.73
CA SER A 355 -9.17 -14.16 3.92
C SER A 355 -10.05 -14.52 5.12
N GLU A 356 -10.13 -15.82 5.46
CA GLU A 356 -10.97 -16.37 6.51
C GLU A 356 -10.22 -16.59 7.82
N ASN A 357 -8.92 -16.88 7.77
CA ASN A 357 -8.09 -17.14 8.94
C ASN A 357 -7.13 -15.97 9.22
N GLY A 358 -7.39 -15.27 10.33
CA GLY A 358 -6.60 -14.12 10.77
C GLY A 358 -5.15 -14.46 11.11
N ASP A 359 -4.93 -15.59 11.77
CA ASP A 359 -3.60 -15.99 12.27
C ASP A 359 -2.71 -16.47 11.14
N LEU A 360 -3.24 -17.30 10.22
CA LEU A 360 -2.51 -17.71 9.02
C LEU A 360 -2.12 -16.50 8.17
N ARG A 361 -3.01 -15.51 8.03
CA ARG A 361 -2.67 -14.27 7.32
C ARG A 361 -1.60 -13.47 8.04
N LYS A 362 -1.61 -13.39 9.38
CA LYS A 362 -0.50 -12.75 10.13
C LYS A 362 0.82 -13.46 9.86
N GLN A 363 0.84 -14.79 9.90
CA GLN A 363 2.05 -15.59 9.62
C GLN A 363 2.55 -15.40 8.18
N GLU A 364 1.67 -15.43 7.18
CA GLU A 364 2.05 -15.20 5.78
C GLU A 364 2.60 -13.79 5.56
N ILE A 365 2.04 -12.80 6.26
CA ILE A 365 2.55 -11.42 6.28
C ILE A 365 3.97 -11.42 6.86
N ILE A 366 4.21 -12.03 8.04
CA ILE A 366 5.55 -12.14 8.67
C ILE A 366 6.57 -12.77 7.72
N GLU A 367 6.24 -13.88 7.08
CA GLU A 367 7.11 -14.53 6.09
C GLU A 367 7.42 -13.60 4.92
N PHE A 368 6.42 -12.85 4.44
CA PHE A 368 6.63 -11.85 3.41
C PHE A 368 7.56 -10.71 3.89
N GLN A 369 7.50 -10.28 5.16
CA GLN A 369 8.49 -9.33 5.69
C GLN A 369 9.91 -9.90 5.71
N LYS A 370 10.09 -11.18 6.02
CA LYS A 370 11.42 -11.83 5.95
C LYS A 370 12.02 -11.73 4.53
N GLU A 371 11.19 -11.94 3.50
CA GLU A 371 11.60 -11.77 2.11
C GLU A 371 11.89 -10.29 1.77
N VAL A 372 11.03 -9.36 2.21
CA VAL A 372 11.23 -7.92 2.00
C VAL A 372 12.55 -7.44 2.59
N LEU A 373 12.86 -7.84 3.83
CA LEU A 373 14.11 -7.50 4.50
C LEU A 373 15.33 -8.05 3.76
N LYS A 374 15.23 -9.26 3.19
CA LYS A 374 16.29 -9.84 2.35
C LYS A 374 16.53 -9.03 1.08
N TYR A 375 15.47 -8.63 0.37
CA TYR A 375 15.62 -7.77 -0.82
C TYR A 375 16.12 -6.38 -0.46
N TYR A 376 15.68 -5.84 0.67
CA TYR A 376 16.14 -4.54 1.16
C TYR A 376 17.63 -4.57 1.53
N GLN A 377 18.08 -5.65 2.18
CA GLN A 377 19.49 -5.89 2.43
C GLN A 377 20.32 -5.84 1.13
N GLN A 378 19.88 -6.54 0.08
CA GLN A 378 20.56 -6.54 -1.22
C GLN A 378 20.61 -5.13 -1.83
N LYS A 379 19.49 -4.38 -1.78
CA LYS A 379 19.44 -2.97 -2.22
C LYS A 379 20.50 -2.11 -1.51
N ILE A 380 20.72 -2.33 -0.21
CA ILE A 380 21.75 -1.59 0.54
C ILE A 380 23.15 -2.00 0.08
N GLU A 381 23.42 -3.30 -0.01
CA GLU A 381 24.72 -3.86 -0.41
C GLU A 381 25.16 -3.38 -1.81
N GLU A 382 24.22 -3.15 -2.73
CA GLU A 382 24.49 -2.62 -4.07
C GLU A 382 24.89 -1.14 -4.09
N ASN A 383 24.66 -0.39 -3.01
CA ASN A 383 24.79 1.08 -2.97
C ASN A 383 25.66 1.59 -1.80
N LEU A 384 26.53 0.75 -1.23
CA LEU A 384 27.35 1.07 -0.05
C LEU A 384 28.35 2.22 -0.23
N GLU A 385 28.66 2.61 -1.47
CA GLU A 385 29.61 3.70 -1.75
C GLU A 385 28.99 5.10 -1.63
N ASP A 386 27.65 5.21 -1.68
CA ASP A 386 26.96 6.49 -1.61
C ASP A 386 26.66 6.86 -0.14
N LYS A 387 27.40 7.84 0.39
CA LYS A 387 27.21 8.33 1.78
C LYS A 387 25.82 8.93 1.99
N ASP A 388 25.30 9.68 1.02
CA ASP A 388 23.97 10.28 1.13
C ASP A 388 22.92 9.17 1.17
N PHE A 389 23.08 8.13 0.35
CA PHE A 389 22.21 6.95 0.40
C PHE A 389 22.24 6.24 1.76
N LEU A 390 23.43 6.00 2.33
CA LEU A 390 23.56 5.35 3.64
C LEU A 390 22.93 6.16 4.77
N GLU A 391 23.11 7.48 4.78
CA GLU A 391 22.41 8.36 5.73
C GLU A 391 20.90 8.24 5.60
N LYS A 392 20.38 8.20 4.36
CA LYS A 392 18.93 8.03 4.10
C LYS A 392 18.41 6.68 4.57
N VAL A 393 19.20 5.62 4.39
CA VAL A 393 18.86 4.27 4.82
C VAL A 393 18.68 4.16 6.34
N LEU A 394 19.42 4.94 7.14
CA LEU A 394 19.22 5.01 8.60
C LEU A 394 17.79 5.46 8.94
N TYR A 395 17.33 6.55 8.33
CA TYR A 395 15.99 7.09 8.54
C TYR A 395 14.91 6.17 7.98
N GLU A 396 15.08 5.70 6.73
CA GLU A 396 14.16 4.79 6.05
C GLU A 396 13.95 3.50 6.85
N PHE A 397 15.04 2.89 7.36
CA PHE A 397 14.94 1.65 8.12
C PHE A 397 14.42 1.85 9.54
N ARG A 398 14.77 2.95 10.23
CA ARG A 398 14.14 3.30 11.52
C ARG A 398 12.63 3.45 11.36
N TYR A 399 12.21 4.21 10.35
CA TYR A 399 10.78 4.38 10.05
C TYR A 399 10.11 3.01 9.85
N TYR A 400 10.75 2.14 9.06
CA TYR A 400 10.27 0.79 8.82
C TYR A 400 10.11 -0.04 10.11
N CYS A 401 11.11 -0.06 10.98
CA CYS A 401 11.07 -0.78 12.26
C CYS A 401 9.93 -0.33 13.19
N MET A 402 9.43 0.89 13.03
CA MET A 402 8.37 1.46 13.86
C MET A 402 6.97 1.29 13.25
N ILE A 403 6.85 0.67 12.06
CA ILE A 403 5.55 0.36 11.47
C ILE A 403 4.84 -0.68 12.34
N PRO A 404 3.58 -0.45 12.73
CA PRO A 404 2.80 -1.42 13.50
C PRO A 404 2.38 -2.61 12.65
N ILE A 405 2.56 -3.80 13.21
CA ILE A 405 1.96 -5.06 12.73
C ILE A 405 0.60 -5.25 13.41
N THR A 406 0.50 -4.87 14.68
CA THR A 406 -0.75 -4.83 15.46
C THR A 406 -0.80 -3.54 16.27
N LYS A 407 -1.87 -3.35 17.06
CA LYS A 407 -2.02 -2.18 17.94
C LYS A 407 -0.86 -2.00 18.93
N ASN A 408 -0.22 -3.09 19.36
CA ASN A 408 0.78 -3.06 20.44
C ASN A 408 2.19 -3.49 19.97
N GLU A 409 2.33 -3.89 18.71
CA GLU A 409 3.53 -4.53 18.19
C GLU A 409 3.96 -3.87 16.89
N VAL A 410 5.25 -3.53 16.81
CA VAL A 410 5.91 -2.94 15.63
C VAL A 410 6.93 -3.93 15.06
N ILE A 411 7.29 -3.76 13.79
CA ILE A 411 8.25 -4.63 13.09
C ILE A 411 9.53 -4.86 13.89
N GLY A 412 10.13 -3.79 14.40
CA GLY A 412 11.38 -3.81 15.16
C GLY A 412 11.35 -4.65 16.44
N LYS A 413 10.15 -5.03 16.93
CA LYS A 413 9.94 -5.79 18.16
C LYS A 413 9.31 -7.16 17.93
N GLU A 414 8.95 -7.51 16.70
CA GLU A 414 8.38 -8.82 16.37
C GLU A 414 9.46 -9.91 16.52
N PRO A 415 9.27 -10.92 17.39
CA PRO A 415 10.26 -11.96 17.65
C PRO A 415 10.71 -12.71 16.40
N GLU A 416 9.79 -13.02 15.48
CA GLU A 416 10.12 -13.77 14.26
C GLU A 416 10.96 -12.98 13.25
N LEU A 417 11.00 -11.65 13.38
CA LEU A 417 11.75 -10.77 12.49
C LEU A 417 13.09 -10.32 13.06
N GLN A 418 13.42 -10.68 14.32
CA GLN A 418 14.64 -10.21 14.98
C GLN A 418 15.91 -10.55 14.21
N GLU A 419 16.09 -11.79 13.76
CA GLU A 419 17.31 -12.19 13.03
C GLU A 419 17.42 -11.47 11.66
N PRO A 420 16.38 -11.44 10.79
CA PRO A 420 16.42 -10.65 9.56
C PRO A 420 16.68 -9.15 9.78
N ILE A 421 16.06 -8.56 10.82
CA ILE A 421 16.23 -7.14 11.16
C ILE A 421 17.66 -6.88 11.62
N GLU A 422 18.22 -7.73 12.47
CA GLU A 422 19.60 -7.63 12.95
C GLU A 422 20.61 -7.64 11.81
N LYS A 423 20.41 -8.50 10.79
CA LYS A 423 21.27 -8.53 9.60
C LYS A 423 21.26 -7.19 8.87
N VAL A 424 20.09 -6.61 8.67
CA VAL A 424 19.96 -5.29 8.04
C VAL A 424 20.58 -4.20 8.92
N MET A 425 20.30 -4.20 10.22
CA MET A 425 20.89 -3.23 11.17
C MET A 425 22.41 -3.27 11.15
N ASN A 426 23.02 -4.45 11.20
CA ASN A 426 24.47 -4.59 11.19
C ASN A 426 25.08 -4.02 9.90
N ILE A 427 24.52 -4.33 8.73
CA ILE A 427 25.00 -3.78 7.45
C ILE A 427 24.90 -2.25 7.46
N ILE A 428 23.80 -1.68 7.95
CA ILE A 428 23.64 -0.22 8.03
C ILE A 428 24.66 0.38 8.99
N ILE A 429 24.76 -0.17 10.21
CA ILE A 429 25.65 0.33 11.28
C ILE A 429 27.11 0.29 10.82
N ASP A 430 27.58 -0.86 10.36
CA ASP A 430 28.98 -1.08 9.98
C ASP A 430 29.37 -0.12 8.85
N ASN A 431 28.56 -0.02 7.80
CA ASN A 431 28.86 0.87 6.68
C ASN A 431 28.74 2.35 7.04
N CYS A 432 27.81 2.74 7.92
CA CYS A 432 27.72 4.12 8.39
C CYS A 432 28.93 4.50 9.28
N ILE A 433 29.48 3.56 10.05
CA ILE A 433 30.72 3.76 10.82
C ILE A 433 31.91 3.86 9.86
N ASP A 434 32.06 2.93 8.93
CA ASP A 434 33.19 2.87 7.99
C ASP A 434 33.26 4.10 7.08
N LYS A 435 32.10 4.66 6.72
CA LYS A 435 32.01 5.90 5.92
C LYS A 435 31.98 7.17 6.78
N GLU A 436 32.23 7.07 8.08
CA GLU A 436 32.28 8.20 9.02
C GLU A 436 30.99 9.06 9.03
N ILE A 437 29.83 8.41 8.87
CA ILE A 437 28.52 9.06 8.98
C ILE A 437 28.10 9.14 10.45
N ILE A 438 28.24 8.02 11.17
CA ILE A 438 27.93 7.92 12.61
C ILE A 438 29.17 7.60 13.43
N THR A 439 29.13 7.96 14.70
CA THR A 439 30.21 7.72 15.65
C THR A 439 30.48 6.22 15.81
N ASN A 440 31.75 5.83 15.71
CA ASN A 440 32.20 4.50 16.10
C ASN A 440 32.22 4.37 17.64
N PHE A 441 31.25 3.65 18.20
CA PHE A 441 31.16 3.43 19.66
C PHE A 441 32.12 2.36 20.18
N SER A 442 32.52 1.38 19.36
CA SER A 442 33.39 0.27 19.75
C SER A 442 34.04 -0.40 18.53
N ASN A 443 35.25 -0.93 18.70
CA ASN A 443 35.87 -1.78 17.68
C ASN A 443 35.26 -3.20 17.64
N SER A 444 34.33 -3.53 18.53
CA SER A 444 33.60 -4.79 18.53
C SER A 444 32.22 -4.60 17.89
N ALA A 445 31.97 -5.29 16.78
CA ALA A 445 30.67 -5.26 16.08
C ALA A 445 29.50 -5.63 17.01
N SER A 446 29.68 -6.62 17.89
CA SER A 446 28.64 -7.04 18.84
C SER A 446 28.32 -5.97 19.89
N ILE A 447 29.32 -5.19 20.32
CA ILE A 447 29.09 -4.07 21.25
C ILE A 447 28.44 -2.91 20.51
N CYS A 448 28.91 -2.59 19.29
CA CYS A 448 28.29 -1.57 18.45
C CYS A 448 26.82 -1.88 18.21
N TYR A 449 26.47 -3.10 17.79
CA TYR A 449 25.08 -3.51 17.63
C TYR A 449 24.27 -3.37 18.92
N ALA A 450 24.78 -3.87 20.05
CA ALA A 450 24.08 -3.79 21.33
C ALA A 450 23.75 -2.33 21.75
N ILE A 451 24.60 -1.37 21.38
CA ILE A 451 24.40 0.06 21.65
C ILE A 451 23.50 0.70 20.61
N LEU A 452 23.76 0.46 19.33
CA LEU A 452 23.21 1.22 18.21
C LEU A 452 21.88 0.68 17.69
N LYS A 453 21.51 -0.58 17.95
CA LYS A 453 20.19 -1.12 17.52
C LYS A 453 19.00 -0.28 17.98
N TYR A 454 19.16 0.45 19.08
CA TYR A 454 18.11 1.28 19.66
C TYR A 454 17.80 2.55 18.86
N ILE A 455 18.69 3.00 17.97
CA ILE A 455 18.43 4.13 17.06
C ILE A 455 17.32 3.81 16.03
N PHE A 456 17.00 2.53 15.85
CA PHE A 456 15.95 2.08 14.93
C PHE A 456 14.58 1.94 15.60
N ILE A 457 14.48 2.10 16.92
CA ILE A 457 13.22 2.00 17.68
C ILE A 457 12.94 3.24 18.56
N THR A 458 13.67 4.33 18.35
CA THR A 458 13.44 5.64 18.97
C THR A 458 12.33 6.40 18.24
N LYS A 459 11.61 7.24 18.99
CA LYS A 459 10.61 8.18 18.49
C LYS A 459 11.14 9.60 18.31
N ILE A 460 12.42 9.85 18.59
CA ILE A 460 13.05 11.16 18.36
C ILE A 460 12.97 11.47 16.86
N ILE A 461 12.55 12.69 16.53
CA ILE A 461 12.28 13.10 15.14
C ILE A 461 13.58 13.07 14.31
N ASP A 462 14.57 13.87 14.72
CA ASP A 462 15.86 14.03 14.02
C ASP A 462 16.95 13.18 14.66
N LEU A 463 17.50 12.22 13.92
CA LEU A 463 18.59 11.38 14.43
C LEU A 463 19.91 12.16 14.58
N LYS A 464 20.07 13.31 13.93
CA LYS A 464 21.28 14.15 14.03
C LYS A 464 21.45 14.78 15.40
N GLU A 465 20.34 15.04 16.09
CA GLU A 465 20.35 15.65 17.42
C GLU A 465 20.50 14.61 18.55
N ILE A 466 20.44 13.31 18.21
CA ILE A 466 20.55 12.23 19.19
C ILE A 466 21.94 12.19 19.81
N GLN A 467 21.94 12.05 21.14
CA GLN A 467 23.14 11.69 21.90
C GLN A 467 22.92 10.38 22.66
N ILE A 468 23.92 9.50 22.61
CA ILE A 468 23.92 8.22 23.31
C ILE A 468 24.85 8.30 24.52
N LYS A 469 24.37 7.84 25.68
CA LYS A 469 25.18 7.69 26.90
C LYS A 469 25.20 6.24 27.32
N ILE A 470 26.40 5.74 27.62
CA ILE A 470 26.61 4.37 28.10
C ILE A 470 27.04 4.44 29.57
N ASN A 471 26.22 3.88 30.46
CA ASN A 471 26.55 3.76 31.88
C ASN A 471 26.84 2.31 32.21
N LYS A 472 27.96 2.03 32.89
CA LYS A 472 28.26 0.68 33.39
C LYS A 472 27.50 0.45 34.69
N ILE A 473 26.67 -0.58 34.74
CA ILE A 473 25.89 -0.97 35.93
C ILE A 473 26.70 -1.94 36.78
N LYS A 474 27.15 -3.05 36.17
CA LYS A 474 27.83 -4.15 36.87
C LYS A 474 28.86 -4.81 35.96
N GLU A 475 29.92 -5.36 36.53
CA GLU A 475 30.86 -6.25 35.85
C GLU A 475 30.90 -7.60 36.57
N ILE A 476 30.94 -8.68 35.80
CA ILE A 476 31.08 -10.05 36.27
C ILE A 476 32.27 -10.64 35.52
N GLN A 477 33.27 -11.09 36.28
CA GLN A 477 34.47 -11.71 35.72
C GLN A 477 34.27 -13.22 35.70
N TYR A 478 34.37 -13.82 34.51
CA TYR A 478 34.47 -15.26 34.30
C TYR A 478 35.91 -15.62 33.98
N VAL A 479 36.23 -16.92 34.02
CA VAL A 479 37.60 -17.42 33.85
C VAL A 479 38.23 -16.98 32.52
N ASN A 480 37.42 -16.86 31.45
CA ASN A 480 37.89 -16.54 30.10
C ASN A 480 37.26 -15.26 29.49
N GLU A 481 36.33 -14.61 30.20
CA GLU A 481 35.59 -13.47 29.65
C GLU A 481 35.11 -12.51 30.74
N VAL A 482 34.96 -11.24 30.39
CA VAL A 482 34.43 -10.21 31.28
C VAL A 482 33.07 -9.78 30.72
N GLN A 483 32.02 -10.10 31.45
CA GLN A 483 30.66 -9.68 31.14
C GLN A 483 30.36 -8.37 31.86
N SER A 484 29.82 -7.39 31.14
CA SER A 484 29.38 -6.11 31.69
C SER A 484 27.90 -5.89 31.41
N GLN A 485 27.16 -5.52 32.45
CA GLN A 485 25.82 -4.97 32.31
C GLN A 485 25.92 -3.47 32.13
N ILE A 486 25.32 -2.95 31.05
CA ILE A 486 25.33 -1.53 30.71
C ILE A 486 23.90 -1.00 30.58
N ALA A 487 23.73 0.29 30.85
CA ALA A 487 22.54 1.05 30.51
C ALA A 487 22.88 1.95 29.31
N VAL A 488 22.18 1.75 28.20
CA VAL A 488 22.24 2.60 27.00
C VAL A 488 21.08 3.58 27.06
N SER A 489 21.38 4.87 27.13
CA SER A 489 20.38 5.93 27.19
C SER A 489 20.43 6.77 25.92
N ILE A 490 19.28 6.93 25.27
CA ILE A 490 19.10 7.80 24.09
C ILE A 490 18.52 9.13 24.56
N TYR A 491 19.18 10.23 24.18
CA TYR A 491 18.78 11.59 24.54
C TYR A 491 18.40 12.40 23.32
N ASP A 492 17.34 13.20 23.49
CA ASP A 492 17.03 14.36 22.67
C ASP A 492 17.46 15.61 23.46
N GLU A 493 18.59 16.20 23.06
CA GLU A 493 19.29 17.26 23.79
C GLU A 493 19.55 16.98 25.30
N LYS A 494 18.56 17.29 26.15
CA LYS A 494 18.65 17.27 27.61
C LYS A 494 18.00 16.04 28.23
N GLU A 495 16.82 15.64 27.77
CA GLU A 495 16.01 14.59 28.37
C GLU A 495 16.28 13.22 27.73
N ALA A 496 16.27 12.16 28.55
CA ALA A 496 16.40 10.81 28.05
C ALA A 496 15.02 10.34 27.59
N GLU A 497 14.89 9.95 26.32
CA GLU A 497 13.66 9.34 25.82
C GLU A 497 13.49 7.93 26.40
N SER A 498 14.57 7.16 26.43
CA SER A 498 14.55 5.75 26.77
C SER A 498 15.88 5.27 27.35
N ILE A 499 15.80 4.27 28.22
CA ILE A 499 16.96 3.60 28.84
C ILE A 499 16.80 2.10 28.63
N TYR A 500 17.81 1.50 28.02
CA TYR A 500 17.84 0.07 27.73
C TYR A 500 18.97 -0.61 28.48
N ASN A 501 18.70 -1.79 29.03
CA ASN A 501 19.70 -2.59 29.72
C ASN A 501 20.25 -3.65 28.77
N GLU A 502 21.56 -3.71 28.66
CA GLU A 502 22.27 -4.63 27.79
C GLU A 502 23.35 -5.39 28.53
N THR A 503 23.65 -6.58 28.00
CA THR A 503 24.77 -7.38 28.44
C THR A 503 25.77 -7.46 27.31
N VAL A 504 27.00 -7.03 27.58
CA VAL A 504 28.09 -7.06 26.60
C VAL A 504 29.34 -7.71 27.17
N TYR A 505 30.14 -8.30 26.29
CA TYR A 505 31.43 -8.90 26.64
C TYR A 505 32.56 -7.95 26.26
N ASN A 506 33.58 -7.85 27.12
CA ASN A 506 34.78 -7.05 26.88
C ASN A 506 34.51 -5.54 26.61
N LEU A 507 33.82 -4.88 27.54
CA LEU A 507 33.50 -3.43 27.49
C LEU A 507 34.73 -2.51 27.33
N LYS A 508 35.95 -3.02 27.56
CA LYS A 508 37.20 -2.27 27.34
C LYS A 508 37.44 -1.90 25.87
N SER A 509 36.74 -2.55 24.93
CA SER A 509 36.82 -2.27 23.49
C SER A 509 35.96 -1.08 23.03
N LEU A 510 35.35 -0.33 23.95
CA LEU A 510 34.68 0.93 23.64
C LEU A 510 35.67 1.98 23.14
N ASN A 511 35.28 2.70 22.10
CA ASN A 511 36.00 3.86 21.56
C ASN A 511 35.55 5.18 22.21
N VAL A 512 34.45 5.15 22.96
CA VAL A 512 33.86 6.32 23.61
C VAL A 512 33.96 6.26 25.13
N LYS A 513 33.90 7.42 25.78
CA LYS A 513 33.94 7.52 27.25
C LYS A 513 32.59 7.12 27.85
N LEU A 514 32.63 6.25 28.86
CA LEU A 514 31.47 5.95 29.72
C LEU A 514 30.96 7.21 30.42
N ASN A 515 29.67 7.20 30.76
CA ASN A 515 28.96 8.25 31.49
C ASN A 515 28.97 9.63 30.80
N LYS A 516 29.36 9.71 29.53
CA LYS A 516 29.32 10.94 28.71
C LYS A 516 28.28 10.79 27.61
N LYS A 517 27.56 11.88 27.30
CA LYS A 517 26.70 11.97 26.13
C LYS A 517 27.57 12.12 24.88
N ILE A 518 27.39 11.24 23.91
CA ILE A 518 28.14 11.18 22.66
C ILE A 518 27.16 11.37 21.50
N PRO A 519 27.38 12.34 20.59
CA PRO A 519 26.56 12.49 19.40
C PRO A 519 26.54 11.22 18.54
N LEU A 520 25.37 10.87 18.00
CA LEU A 520 25.25 9.76 17.05
C LEU A 520 25.95 10.11 15.73
N PHE A 521 25.63 11.26 15.15
CA PHE A 521 26.23 11.72 13.89
C PHE A 521 27.57 12.42 14.12
N LEU A 522 28.50 12.19 13.20
CA LEU A 522 29.76 12.94 13.14
C LEU A 522 29.49 14.31 12.48
N LYS A 523 30.20 15.33 12.94
CA LYS A 523 30.04 16.73 12.47
C LYS A 523 30.85 17.03 11.22
#